data_AF-A0AAW0HTY2-F1
#
_entry.id   AF-A0AAW0HTY2-F1
#
_cell.length_a   1.000
_cell.length_b   1.000
_cell.length_c   1.000
_cell.angle_alpha   90.00
_cell.angle_beta   90.00
_cell.angle_gamma   90.00
#
_symmetry.space_group_name_H-M   'P 1'
#
loop_
_entity.id
_entity.type
_entity.pdbx_description
1 polymer ?
#
loop_
_entity_poly.entity_id
_entity_poly.type
_entity_poly.pdbx_seq_one_letter_code
_entity_poly.pdbx_strand_id
1 'polypeptide(L)'
;MIELEDSSAHTKVPSPVASIPLKSLQKEKYFGEKIGLYFAWLGLYTSFLIPSSVIGVVVFLYGCATIEEDIPSKEMCDHQNAFTMCPLCDKSCDYWNLSSACGTARASHLFDNPATVFFSIFMALWATMFLENWKRLQMRLGYFWDLTGIEEEEEHSRPEYETKVREKLLKESGKSEVQKLDGNSPEDDEVRDCAQSSFWSLLMPVVVTFGDLSAGTLAVKRGDCGQDGVGA
;
A
#
# COMPACT_ATOMS: atom_id res chain seq x y z
N MET A 1 45.88 27.23 23.74
CA MET A 1 45.06 28.14 22.90
C MET A 1 45.52 27.99 21.47
N ILE A 2 44.84 27.13 20.70
CA ILE A 2 44.77 27.23 19.24
C ILE A 2 43.30 26.93 18.93
N GLU A 3 42.62 27.95 18.41
CA GLU A 3 41.19 27.96 18.10
C GLU A 3 40.86 26.87 17.07
N LEU A 4 39.83 26.08 17.38
CA LEU A 4 39.13 25.27 16.39
C LEU A 4 38.18 26.21 15.65
N GLU A 5 38.70 26.77 14.56
CA GLU A 5 37.94 27.61 13.64
C GLU A 5 36.79 26.78 13.03
N ASP A 6 35.59 27.28 13.28
CA ASP A 6 34.30 26.72 12.90
C ASP A 6 34.15 26.64 11.38
N SER A 7 34.62 25.54 10.78
CA SER A 7 34.41 25.21 9.37
C SER A 7 33.05 24.53 9.16
N SER A 8 31.96 25.09 9.72
CA SER A 8 30.58 24.70 9.40
C SER A 8 30.01 25.51 8.22
N ALA A 9 30.87 25.91 7.29
CA ALA A 9 30.51 26.70 6.13
C ALA A 9 31.22 26.21 4.86
N HIS A 10 30.97 24.97 4.41
CA HIS A 10 30.95 24.59 2.98
C HIS A 10 30.65 23.09 2.80
N THR A 11 29.43 22.69 3.12
CA THR A 11 28.79 21.62 2.33
C THR A 11 27.33 21.98 2.21
N LYS A 12 27.04 22.88 1.27
CA LYS A 12 25.68 23.13 0.79
C LYS A 12 25.23 21.86 0.09
N VAL A 13 24.70 20.92 0.86
CA VAL A 13 24.06 19.72 0.35
C VAL A 13 22.86 20.20 -0.48
N PRO A 14 22.82 19.96 -1.79
CA PRO A 14 21.62 20.21 -2.56
C PRO A 14 20.68 19.04 -2.25
N SER A 15 19.91 19.16 -1.17
CA SER A 15 18.85 18.21 -0.86
C SER A 15 17.50 18.94 -0.93
N PRO A 16 16.49 18.37 -1.61
CA PRO A 16 15.12 18.89 -1.60
C PRO A 16 14.48 18.92 -0.20
N VAL A 17 15.18 18.41 0.81
CA VAL A 17 14.80 18.41 2.23
C VAL A 17 15.03 19.77 2.91
N ALA A 18 15.80 20.68 2.30
CA ALA A 18 16.13 21.98 2.89
C ALA A 18 14.92 22.94 3.01
N SER A 19 13.83 22.69 2.29
CA SER A 19 12.60 23.49 2.36
C SER A 19 11.68 23.11 3.51
N ILE A 20 11.92 21.97 4.17
CA ILE A 20 11.09 21.52 5.28
C ILE A 20 11.70 22.07 6.57
N PRO A 21 10.92 22.76 7.41
CA PRO A 21 11.38 23.33 8.68
C PRO A 21 11.62 22.25 9.76
N LEU A 22 12.22 21.12 9.37
CA LEU A 22 12.71 20.10 10.30
C LEU A 22 13.89 20.63 11.12
N LYS A 23 14.69 21.54 10.56
CA LYS A 23 15.79 22.19 11.31
C LYS A 23 15.30 23.03 12.50
N SER A 24 14.12 23.64 12.43
CA SER A 24 13.55 24.39 13.56
C SER A 24 12.89 23.48 14.60
N LEU A 25 12.20 22.42 14.15
CA LEU A 25 11.60 21.42 15.04
C LEU A 25 12.63 20.56 15.77
N GLN A 26 13.85 20.44 15.25
CA GLN A 26 14.93 19.70 15.91
C GLN A 26 15.81 20.57 16.81
N LYS A 27 15.82 21.90 16.59
CA LYS A 27 16.49 22.85 17.49
C LYS A 27 15.85 22.85 18.89
N GLU A 28 14.55 22.58 18.94
CA GLU A 28 13.84 22.26 20.17
C GLU A 28 13.76 20.73 20.29
N LYS A 29 14.54 20.11 21.17
CA LYS A 29 14.73 18.65 21.35
C LYS A 29 13.47 17.85 21.76
N TYR A 30 12.28 18.19 21.28
CA TYR A 30 11.02 17.72 21.87
C TYR A 30 10.34 16.56 21.13
N PHE A 31 10.63 16.32 19.85
CA PHE A 31 9.89 15.30 19.09
C PHE A 31 10.61 13.96 18.90
N GLY A 32 11.87 13.81 19.30
CA GLY A 32 12.60 12.55 19.15
C GLY A 32 12.92 12.18 17.69
N GLU A 33 13.93 11.35 17.51
CA GLU A 33 14.44 10.90 16.21
C GLU A 33 13.36 10.29 15.31
N LYS A 34 12.50 9.43 15.89
CA LYS A 34 11.50 8.66 15.14
C LYS A 34 10.54 9.60 14.38
N ILE A 35 10.08 10.66 15.02
CA ILE A 35 9.16 11.64 14.41
C ILE A 35 9.87 12.48 13.34
N GLY A 36 11.14 12.84 13.58
CA GLY A 36 11.96 13.53 12.59
C GLY A 36 12.14 12.73 11.30
N LEU A 37 12.37 11.42 11.40
CA LEU A 37 12.53 10.53 10.26
C LEU A 37 11.24 10.42 9.42
N TYR A 38 10.07 10.38 10.07
CA TYR A 38 8.78 10.35 9.36
C TYR A 38 8.53 11.62 8.55
N PHE A 39 8.76 12.80 9.12
CA PHE A 39 8.61 14.06 8.40
C PHE A 39 9.64 14.22 7.27
N ALA A 40 10.87 13.72 7.46
CA ALA A 40 11.87 13.72 6.40
C ALA A 40 11.46 12.81 5.22
N TRP A 41 10.89 11.64 5.50
CA TRP A 41 10.35 10.73 4.50
C TRP A 41 9.20 11.34 3.72
N LEU A 42 8.20 11.86 4.44
CA LEU A 42 7.04 12.53 3.84
C LEU A 42 7.47 13.70 2.95
N GLY A 43 8.42 14.49 3.43
CA GLY A 43 9.01 15.59 2.69
C GLY A 43 9.65 15.21 1.36
N LEU A 44 10.45 14.14 1.38
CA LEU A 44 11.05 13.60 0.17
C LEU A 44 9.98 13.06 -0.78
N TYR A 45 9.01 12.33 -0.24
CA TYR A 45 7.90 11.75 -0.98
C TYR A 45 7.08 12.82 -1.72
N THR A 46 6.70 13.90 -1.04
CA THR A 46 5.98 15.02 -1.66
C THR A 46 6.83 15.70 -2.73
N SER A 47 8.15 15.85 -2.52
CA SER A 47 9.05 16.43 -3.53
C SER A 47 9.13 15.58 -4.80
N PHE A 48 9.16 14.25 -4.65
CA PHE A 48 9.14 13.30 -5.78
C PHE A 48 7.74 13.15 -6.41
N LEU A 49 6.66 13.47 -5.70
CA LEU A 49 5.30 13.49 -6.24
C LEU A 49 5.06 14.63 -7.23
N ILE A 50 5.73 15.78 -7.06
CA ILE A 50 5.56 16.93 -7.96
C ILE A 50 5.83 16.56 -9.43
N PRO A 51 7.00 16.00 -9.81
CA PRO A 51 7.26 15.64 -11.21
C PRO A 51 6.33 14.51 -11.70
N SER A 52 5.99 13.56 -10.83
CA SER A 52 5.05 12.49 -11.18
C SER A 52 3.65 13.03 -11.49
N SER A 53 3.17 13.98 -10.69
CA SER A 53 1.90 14.67 -10.90
C SER A 53 1.88 15.46 -12.21
N VAL A 54 2.96 16.20 -12.52
CA VAL A 54 3.08 16.93 -13.79
C VAL A 54 2.97 15.98 -14.98
N ILE A 55 3.68 14.85 -14.96
CA ILE A 55 3.62 13.85 -16.03
C ILE A 55 2.22 13.23 -16.12
N GLY A 56 1.60 12.91 -14.99
CA GLY A 56 0.23 12.38 -14.95
C GLY A 56 -0.80 13.33 -15.55
N VAL A 57 -0.72 14.63 -15.22
CA VAL A 57 -1.59 15.66 -15.80
C VAL A 57 -1.37 15.80 -17.31
N VAL A 58 -0.13 15.74 -17.79
CA VAL A 58 0.18 15.79 -19.24
C VAL A 58 -0.43 14.59 -19.97
N VAL A 59 -0.30 13.37 -19.42
CA VAL A 59 -0.89 12.16 -20.01
C VAL A 59 -2.43 12.23 -20.03
N PHE A 60 -3.02 12.77 -18.98
CA PHE A 60 -4.47 12.99 -18.89
C PHE A 60 -4.94 14.02 -19.94
N LEU A 61 -4.26 15.16 -20.05
CA LEU A 61 -4.57 16.18 -21.06
C LEU A 61 -4.41 15.64 -22.49
N TYR A 62 -3.39 14.81 -22.73
CA TYR A 62 -3.21 14.13 -24.00
C TYR A 62 -4.41 13.22 -24.31
N GLY A 63 -4.85 12.39 -23.35
CA GLY A 63 -6.02 11.52 -23.52
C GLY A 63 -7.33 12.29 -23.73
N CYS A 64 -7.49 13.47 -23.12
CA CYS A 64 -8.62 14.35 -23.40
C CYS A 64 -8.57 14.95 -24.80
N ALA A 65 -7.38 15.32 -25.29
CA ALA A 65 -7.22 15.92 -26.62
C ALA A 65 -7.45 14.91 -27.75
N THR A 66 -7.03 13.65 -27.59
CA THR A 66 -7.17 12.62 -28.63
C THR A 66 -8.52 11.89 -28.61
N ILE A 67 -9.40 12.16 -27.64
CA ILE A 67 -10.65 11.42 -27.44
C ILE A 67 -11.65 11.52 -28.61
N GLU A 68 -11.58 12.60 -29.39
CA GLU A 68 -12.47 12.82 -30.55
C GLU A 68 -11.85 12.35 -31.88
N GLU A 69 -10.53 12.13 -31.90
CA GLU A 69 -9.79 11.71 -33.09
C GLU A 69 -9.63 10.19 -33.18
N ASP A 70 -9.72 9.48 -32.05
CA ASP A 70 -9.61 8.03 -32.02
C ASP A 70 -10.80 7.34 -32.68
N ILE A 71 -10.47 6.53 -33.69
CA ILE A 71 -11.41 5.77 -34.54
C ILE A 71 -12.41 4.95 -33.69
N PRO A 72 -12.00 4.12 -32.70
CA PRO A 72 -12.97 3.31 -31.95
C PRO A 72 -13.95 4.14 -31.12
N SER A 73 -13.50 5.26 -30.54
CA SER A 73 -14.38 6.15 -29.76
C SER A 73 -15.34 6.91 -30.67
N LYS A 74 -14.91 7.29 -31.87
CA LYS A 74 -15.74 7.96 -32.87
C LYS A 74 -16.84 7.06 -33.41
N GLU A 75 -16.53 5.81 -33.73
CA GLU A 75 -17.53 4.83 -34.21
C GLU A 75 -18.56 4.46 -33.13
N MET A 76 -18.15 4.35 -31.86
CA MET A 76 -19.07 4.06 -30.76
C MET A 76 -19.99 5.24 -30.41
N CYS A 77 -19.52 6.48 -30.61
CA CYS A 77 -20.26 7.70 -30.28
C CYS A 77 -21.03 8.29 -31.48
N ASP A 78 -20.97 7.67 -32.65
CA ASP A 78 -21.69 8.15 -33.82
C ASP A 78 -23.19 7.80 -33.71
N HIS A 79 -24.03 8.83 -33.69
CA HIS A 79 -25.49 8.67 -33.61
C HIS A 79 -26.12 8.30 -34.96
N GLN A 80 -25.40 8.41 -36.08
CA GLN A 80 -25.93 8.05 -37.40
C GLN A 80 -26.00 6.53 -37.60
N ASN A 81 -25.14 5.78 -36.92
CA ASN A 81 -25.12 4.33 -36.95
C ASN A 81 -25.88 3.75 -35.73
N ALA A 82 -27.16 3.42 -35.93
CA ALA A 82 -28.01 2.82 -34.89
C ALA A 82 -27.70 1.32 -34.69
N PHE A 83 -26.52 1.01 -34.15
CA PHE A 83 -26.15 -0.35 -33.77
C PHE A 83 -26.85 -0.77 -32.47
N THR A 84 -27.90 -1.58 -32.61
CA THR A 84 -28.63 -2.17 -31.49
C THR A 84 -27.89 -3.40 -30.97
N MET A 85 -27.52 -3.36 -29.69
CA MET A 85 -26.85 -4.45 -28.99
C MET A 85 -27.87 -5.38 -28.32
N CYS A 86 -27.49 -6.64 -28.17
CA CYS A 86 -28.30 -7.65 -27.51
C CYS A 86 -28.46 -7.34 -26.01
N PRO A 87 -29.61 -7.71 -25.41
CA PRO A 87 -29.81 -7.59 -23.97
C PRO A 87 -28.83 -8.50 -23.21
N LEU A 88 -28.35 -8.02 -22.06
CA LEU A 88 -27.45 -8.79 -21.19
C LEU A 88 -28.19 -9.85 -20.35
N CYS A 89 -29.52 -9.93 -20.44
CA CYS A 89 -30.37 -10.73 -19.55
C CYS A 89 -31.28 -11.71 -20.33
N ASP A 90 -31.53 -12.88 -19.76
CA ASP A 90 -32.33 -13.96 -20.38
C ASP A 90 -33.86 -13.75 -20.34
N LYS A 91 -34.40 -12.88 -19.47
CA LYS A 91 -35.84 -12.90 -19.12
C LYS A 91 -36.63 -11.67 -19.55
N SER A 92 -36.14 -10.46 -19.25
CA SER A 92 -36.74 -9.20 -19.71
C SER A 92 -35.72 -8.08 -19.54
N CYS A 93 -34.96 -7.80 -20.58
CA CYS A 93 -34.14 -6.60 -20.69
C CYS A 93 -34.34 -6.07 -22.10
N ASP A 94 -34.49 -4.75 -22.22
CA ASP A 94 -34.65 -4.10 -23.51
C ASP A 94 -33.34 -4.12 -24.29
N TYR A 95 -33.46 -4.11 -25.61
CA TYR A 95 -32.34 -3.86 -26.50
C TYR A 95 -31.80 -2.45 -26.27
N TRP A 96 -30.49 -2.29 -26.30
CA TRP A 96 -29.83 -1.01 -26.02
C TRP A 96 -28.99 -0.56 -27.20
N ASN A 97 -28.88 0.74 -27.42
CA ASN A 97 -28.07 1.31 -28.50
C ASN A 97 -26.62 1.46 -28.06
N LEU A 98 -25.67 1.12 -28.94
CA LEU A 98 -24.24 1.24 -28.66
C LEU A 98 -23.82 2.66 -28.23
N SER A 99 -24.44 3.69 -28.82
CA SER A 99 -24.16 5.10 -28.52
C SER A 99 -24.49 5.51 -27.07
N SER A 100 -25.34 4.77 -26.35
CA SER A 100 -25.63 5.07 -24.94
C SER A 100 -24.44 4.76 -24.03
N ALA A 101 -23.53 3.86 -24.44
CA ALA A 101 -22.29 3.55 -23.74
C ALA A 101 -21.09 4.39 -24.18
N CYS A 102 -21.30 5.40 -25.03
CA CYS A 102 -20.25 6.32 -25.49
C CYS A 102 -19.45 6.94 -24.33
N GLY A 103 -20.11 7.29 -23.21
CA GLY A 103 -19.44 7.82 -22.03
C GLY A 103 -18.45 6.84 -21.41
N THR A 104 -18.81 5.56 -21.32
CA THR A 104 -17.94 4.49 -20.82
C THR A 104 -16.78 4.24 -21.77
N ALA A 105 -17.03 4.21 -23.08
CA ALA A 105 -15.99 4.04 -24.09
C ALA A 105 -14.95 5.17 -24.07
N ARG A 106 -15.40 6.41 -23.92
CA ARG A 106 -14.54 7.60 -23.74
C ARG A 106 -13.73 7.53 -22.45
N ALA A 107 -14.34 7.11 -21.35
CA ALA A 107 -13.64 6.94 -20.09
C ALA A 107 -12.55 5.86 -20.19
N SER A 108 -12.84 4.71 -20.80
CA SER A 108 -11.84 3.66 -21.04
C SER A 108 -10.67 4.16 -21.88
N HIS A 109 -10.93 4.92 -22.95
CA HIS A 109 -9.85 5.47 -23.76
C HIS A 109 -8.96 6.46 -23.00
N LEU A 110 -9.51 7.22 -22.04
CA LEU A 110 -8.75 8.13 -21.21
C LEU A 110 -7.74 7.40 -20.29
N PHE A 111 -8.08 6.18 -19.86
CA PHE A 111 -7.23 5.33 -19.00
C PHE A 111 -6.32 4.37 -19.80
N ASP A 112 -6.79 3.92 -20.96
CA ASP A 112 -6.11 2.93 -21.81
C ASP A 112 -5.63 3.54 -23.12
N ASN A 113 -5.02 4.74 -23.06
CA ASN A 113 -4.37 5.36 -24.22
C ASN A 113 -2.92 4.85 -24.37
N PRO A 114 -2.30 4.96 -25.56
CA PRO A 114 -0.89 4.58 -25.74
C PRO A 114 0.10 5.36 -24.83
N ALA A 115 -0.27 6.54 -24.34
CA ALA A 115 0.56 7.31 -23.41
C ALA A 115 0.60 6.72 -21.99
N THR A 116 -0.41 5.96 -21.56
CA THR A 116 -0.43 5.32 -20.23
C THR A 116 0.57 4.17 -20.14
N VAL A 117 0.91 3.54 -21.27
CA VAL A 117 2.00 2.56 -21.34
C VAL A 117 3.33 3.21 -20.96
N PHE A 118 3.64 4.39 -21.51
CA PHE A 118 4.85 5.14 -21.14
C PHE A 118 4.81 5.59 -19.67
N PHE A 119 3.64 6.01 -19.19
CA PHE A 119 3.44 6.35 -17.77
C PHE A 119 3.72 5.16 -16.84
N SER A 120 3.32 3.94 -17.22
CA SER A 120 3.56 2.74 -16.41
C SER A 120 5.07 2.45 -16.21
N ILE A 121 5.86 2.60 -17.28
CA ILE A 121 7.33 2.44 -17.22
C ILE A 121 7.93 3.55 -16.36
N PHE A 122 7.47 4.78 -16.52
CA PHE A 122 7.90 5.91 -15.71
C PHE A 122 7.59 5.67 -14.21
N MET A 123 6.41 5.16 -13.86
CA MET A 123 6.03 4.88 -12.47
C MET A 123 6.92 3.80 -11.84
N ALA A 124 7.31 2.78 -12.61
CA ALA A 124 8.26 1.77 -12.15
C ALA A 124 9.64 2.39 -11.85
N LEU A 125 10.17 3.22 -12.75
CA LEU A 125 11.44 3.94 -12.56
C LEU A 125 11.36 4.96 -11.43
N TRP A 126 10.24 5.64 -11.28
CA TRP A 126 9.99 6.60 -10.21
C TRP A 126 10.04 5.91 -8.84
N ALA A 127 9.41 4.75 -8.70
CA ALA A 127 9.40 4.00 -7.46
C ALA A 127 10.82 3.52 -7.06
N THR A 128 11.60 3.03 -8.02
CA THR A 128 12.99 2.60 -7.77
C THR A 128 13.87 3.78 -7.39
N MET A 129 13.81 4.89 -8.14
CA MET A 129 14.55 6.13 -7.83
C MET A 129 14.17 6.70 -6.45
N PHE A 130 12.88 6.69 -6.11
CA PHE A 130 12.40 7.14 -4.81
C PHE A 130 13.00 6.33 -3.66
N LEU A 131 12.96 5.00 -3.75
CA LEU A 131 13.50 4.11 -2.71
C LEU A 131 15.02 4.25 -2.58
N GLU A 132 15.75 4.36 -3.69
CA GLU A 132 17.20 4.56 -3.66
C GLU A 132 17.58 5.91 -3.05
N ASN A 133 16.88 6.97 -3.43
CA ASN A 133 17.13 8.29 -2.90
C ASN A 133 16.75 8.37 -1.41
N TRP A 134 15.68 7.69 -1.00
CA TRP A 134 15.33 7.56 0.41
C TRP A 134 16.43 6.86 1.21
N LYS A 135 16.96 5.72 0.74
CA LYS A 135 18.07 5.02 1.41
C LYS A 135 19.30 5.92 1.59
N ARG A 136 19.68 6.66 0.53
CA ARG A 136 20.79 7.63 0.58
C ARG A 136 20.51 8.76 1.57
N LEU A 137 19.27 9.22 1.63
CA LEU A 137 18.84 10.27 2.53
C LEU A 137 18.85 9.77 3.98
N GLN A 138 18.27 8.60 4.25
CA GLN A 138 18.25 7.96 5.57
C GLN A 138 19.67 7.80 6.14
N MET A 139 20.63 7.31 5.34
CA MET A 139 22.05 7.22 5.74
C MET A 139 22.64 8.58 6.11
N ARG A 140 22.36 9.62 5.31
CA ARG A 140 22.86 10.98 5.56
C ARG A 140 22.27 11.55 6.86
N LEU A 141 20.96 11.40 7.07
CA LEU A 141 20.33 11.87 8.30
C LEU A 141 20.78 11.05 9.51
N GLY A 142 20.94 9.74 9.38
CA GLY A 142 21.51 8.85 10.39
C GLY A 142 22.85 9.34 10.93
N TYR A 143 23.76 9.72 10.02
CA TYR A 143 25.06 10.28 10.38
C TYR A 143 24.96 11.67 11.04
N PHE A 144 24.15 12.58 10.49
CA PHE A 144 24.03 13.94 11.05
C PHE A 144 23.29 14.00 12.38
N TRP A 145 22.42 13.04 12.65
CA TRP A 145 21.63 12.95 13.88
C TRP A 145 22.28 12.02 14.92
N ASP A 146 23.46 11.46 14.61
CA ASP A 146 24.24 10.55 15.46
C ASP A 146 23.44 9.33 15.95
N LEU A 147 22.71 8.72 15.02
CA LEU A 147 21.75 7.63 15.29
C LEU A 147 22.38 6.25 15.21
N THR A 148 23.65 6.19 14.81
CA THR A 148 24.40 4.95 14.60
C THR A 148 24.77 4.22 15.89
N GLY A 149 24.72 4.87 17.05
CA GLY A 149 25.09 4.28 18.34
C GLY A 149 23.92 3.82 19.23
N ILE A 150 22.68 4.13 18.87
CA ILE A 150 21.50 3.92 19.74
C ILE A 150 21.05 2.44 19.74
N GLU A 151 21.39 1.69 18.69
CA GLU A 151 21.02 0.27 18.56
C GLU A 151 21.95 -0.67 19.35
N GLU A 152 23.16 -0.21 19.70
CA GLU A 152 24.15 -1.00 20.43
C GLU A 152 24.04 -0.82 21.96
N GLU A 153 23.38 0.25 22.41
CA GLU A 153 23.19 0.60 23.82
C GLU A 153 21.76 0.23 24.30
N GLU A 154 21.60 -1.03 24.73
CA GLU A 154 20.47 -1.55 25.53
C GLU A 154 19.04 -1.48 24.94
N GLU A 155 18.63 -2.49 24.17
CA GLU A 155 17.21 -2.84 24.06
C GLU A 155 16.76 -3.55 25.35
N HIS A 156 16.46 -2.75 26.38
CA HIS A 156 15.92 -3.25 27.64
C HIS A 156 14.62 -4.02 27.38
N SER A 157 14.51 -5.21 28.00
CA SER A 157 13.33 -6.07 27.89
C SER A 157 12.06 -5.26 28.15
N ARG A 158 11.07 -5.42 27.26
CA ARG A 158 9.78 -4.73 27.40
C ARG A 158 9.24 -4.97 28.82
N PRO A 159 8.87 -3.94 29.60
CA PRO A 159 8.55 -4.10 31.03
C PRO A 159 7.36 -5.05 31.29
N GLU A 160 6.45 -5.18 30.32
CA GLU A 160 5.37 -6.17 30.35
C GLU A 160 5.86 -7.63 30.30
N TYR A 161 7.00 -7.88 29.66
CA TYR A 161 7.63 -9.19 29.63
C TYR A 161 8.27 -9.52 30.98
N GLU A 162 9.00 -8.57 31.57
CA GLU A 162 9.63 -8.75 32.88
C GLU A 162 8.61 -9.01 33.99
N THR A 163 7.49 -8.29 33.96
CA THR A 163 6.38 -8.47 34.92
C THR A 163 5.69 -9.83 34.76
N LYS A 164 5.41 -10.28 33.53
CA LYS A 164 4.83 -11.61 33.26
C LYS A 164 5.78 -12.75 33.64
N VAL A 165 7.07 -12.61 33.36
CA VAL A 165 8.10 -13.61 33.74
C VAL A 165 8.22 -13.67 35.27
N ARG A 166 8.28 -12.51 35.94
CA ARG A 166 8.32 -12.42 37.40
C ARG A 166 7.08 -13.07 38.04
N GLU A 167 5.89 -12.86 37.48
CA GLU A 167 4.65 -13.47 37.98
C GLU A 167 4.66 -15.00 37.82
N LYS A 168 5.14 -15.53 36.68
CA LYS A 168 5.26 -16.98 36.45
C LYS A 168 6.25 -17.63 37.42
N LEU A 169 7.41 -17.01 37.64
CA LEU A 169 8.42 -17.49 38.60
C LEU A 169 7.88 -17.51 40.04
N LEU A 170 7.09 -16.51 40.43
CA LEU A 170 6.43 -16.49 41.75
C LEU A 170 5.37 -17.60 41.89
N LYS A 171 4.59 -17.87 40.83
CA LYS A 171 3.61 -18.97 40.80
C LYS A 171 4.27 -20.35 40.85
N GLU A 172 5.39 -20.56 40.14
CA GLU A 172 6.15 -21.81 40.20
C GLU A 172 6.81 -22.03 41.56
N SER A 173 7.38 -20.97 42.16
CA SER A 173 8.00 -21.05 43.50
C SER A 173 6.96 -21.39 44.58
N GLY A 174 5.77 -20.78 44.53
CA GLY A 174 4.68 -21.10 45.44
C GLY A 174 4.13 -22.52 45.27
N LYS A 175 4.06 -23.02 44.02
CA LYS A 175 3.63 -24.41 43.75
C LYS A 175 4.63 -25.45 44.27
N SER A 176 5.92 -25.11 44.29
CA SER A 176 6.99 -25.97 44.80
C SER A 176 7.07 -26.00 46.34
N GLU A 177 6.65 -24.93 47.04
CA GLU A 177 6.51 -24.94 48.51
C GLU A 177 5.24 -25.69 48.95
N VAL A 178 4.11 -25.50 48.26
CA VAL A 178 2.84 -26.17 48.57
C VAL A 178 2.95 -27.70 48.38
N GLN A 179 3.65 -28.17 47.33
CA GLN A 179 3.90 -29.61 47.13
C GLN A 179 4.81 -30.26 48.20
N LYS A 180 5.60 -29.48 48.96
CA LYS A 180 6.38 -30.01 50.09
C LYS A 180 5.56 -30.12 51.38
N LEU A 181 4.42 -29.44 51.46
CA LEU A 181 3.54 -29.44 52.62
C LEU A 181 2.40 -30.45 52.48
N ASP A 182 1.89 -30.70 51.27
CA ASP A 182 0.81 -31.66 51.04
C ASP A 182 1.32 -33.05 50.63
N GLY A 183 1.94 -33.73 51.59
CA GLY A 183 2.13 -35.18 51.57
C GLY A 183 0.92 -35.92 52.14
N ASN A 184 -0.27 -35.80 51.54
CA ASN A 184 -1.37 -36.78 51.67
C ASN A 184 -2.43 -36.58 50.55
N SER A 185 -2.65 -37.60 49.72
CA SER A 185 -3.54 -37.69 48.54
C SER A 185 -5.06 -37.58 48.83
N PRO A 186 -6.00 -37.61 47.84
CA PRO A 186 -5.92 -37.40 46.37
C PRO A 186 -7.05 -36.50 45.79
N GLU A 187 -7.12 -36.43 44.45
CA GLU A 187 -8.28 -36.10 43.57
C GLU A 187 -8.48 -34.66 43.05
N ASP A 188 -8.20 -34.58 41.74
CA ASP A 188 -8.94 -33.93 40.65
C ASP A 188 -9.19 -32.42 40.64
N ASP A 189 -8.54 -31.73 39.69
CA ASP A 189 -9.26 -30.78 38.83
C ASP A 189 -8.60 -30.68 37.45
N GLU A 190 -9.34 -31.25 36.49
CA GLU A 190 -9.17 -31.16 35.05
C GLU A 190 -9.36 -29.71 34.57
N VAL A 191 -8.33 -29.07 34.00
CA VAL A 191 -8.55 -27.85 33.17
C VAL A 191 -7.80 -27.96 31.85
N ARG A 192 -8.62 -28.34 30.88
CA ARG A 192 -8.47 -28.35 29.43
C ARG A 192 -8.19 -26.94 28.90
N ASP A 193 -7.00 -26.67 28.38
CA ASP A 193 -6.71 -25.39 27.71
C ASP A 193 -7.08 -25.41 26.22
N CYS A 194 -8.14 -24.65 25.92
CA CYS A 194 -8.77 -24.38 24.62
C CYS A 194 -7.93 -23.52 23.66
N ALA A 195 -6.60 -23.61 23.65
CA ALA A 195 -5.77 -22.72 22.83
C ALA A 195 -5.62 -23.14 21.35
N GLN A 196 -5.97 -24.38 20.99
CA GLN A 196 -5.77 -24.87 19.61
C GLN A 196 -6.90 -24.47 18.64
N SER A 197 -8.10 -24.13 19.14
CA SER A 197 -9.30 -23.86 18.32
C SER A 197 -9.32 -22.44 17.72
N SER A 198 -8.80 -21.46 18.45
CA SER A 198 -8.94 -20.05 18.09
C SER A 198 -8.04 -19.60 16.93
N PHE A 199 -6.94 -20.32 16.66
CA PHE A 199 -6.00 -19.95 15.60
C PHE A 199 -6.47 -20.41 14.20
N TRP A 200 -7.22 -21.51 14.12
CA TRP A 200 -7.70 -22.07 12.85
C TRP A 200 -9.02 -21.45 12.37
N SER A 201 -9.79 -20.83 13.27
CA SER A 201 -11.04 -20.14 12.90
C SER A 201 -10.82 -18.77 12.25
N LEU A 202 -9.66 -18.13 12.46
CA LEU A 202 -9.33 -16.83 11.86
C LEU A 202 -8.53 -16.94 10.55
N LEU A 203 -7.96 -18.10 10.23
CA LEU A 203 -7.18 -18.33 9.01
C LEU A 203 -8.00 -18.91 7.84
N MET A 204 -9.09 -19.63 8.12
CA MET A 204 -9.96 -20.18 7.07
C MET A 204 -10.62 -19.13 6.14
N PRO A 205 -11.05 -17.94 6.62
CA PRO A 205 -11.60 -16.92 5.72
C PRO A 205 -10.55 -16.35 4.75
N VAL A 206 -9.27 -16.32 5.15
CA VAL A 206 -8.19 -15.76 4.32
C VAL A 206 -7.77 -16.77 3.25
N VAL A 207 -7.71 -18.06 3.55
CA VAL A 207 -7.31 -19.07 2.55
C VAL A 207 -8.42 -19.35 1.53
N VAL A 208 -9.70 -19.34 1.95
CA VAL A 208 -10.83 -19.57 1.02
C VAL A 208 -11.04 -18.38 0.07
N THR A 209 -10.81 -17.14 0.53
CA THR A 209 -10.95 -15.95 -0.33
C THR A 209 -9.85 -15.82 -1.39
N PHE A 210 -8.67 -16.40 -1.18
CA PHE A 210 -7.62 -16.47 -2.21
C PHE A 210 -7.79 -17.67 -3.17
N GLY A 211 -8.55 -18.70 -2.79
CA GLY A 211 -8.86 -19.85 -3.66
C GLY A 211 -9.95 -19.58 -4.70
N ASP A 212 -10.96 -18.77 -4.37
CA ASP A 212 -12.10 -18.50 -5.26
C ASP A 212 -11.88 -17.32 -6.22
N LEU A 213 -10.84 -16.51 -6.05
CA LEU A 213 -10.52 -15.41 -6.98
C LEU A 213 -9.76 -15.89 -8.23
N SER A 214 -9.23 -17.12 -8.24
CA SER A 214 -8.54 -17.69 -9.42
C SER A 214 -9.45 -18.53 -10.34
N ALA A 215 -10.70 -18.80 -9.95
CA ALA A 215 -11.66 -19.56 -10.77
C ALA A 215 -12.74 -18.68 -11.45
N GLY A 216 -12.72 -17.36 -11.22
CA GLY A 216 -13.76 -16.43 -11.66
C GLY A 216 -13.53 -15.71 -13.00
N THR A 217 -12.46 -15.98 -13.75
CA THR A 217 -12.23 -15.33 -15.05
C THR A 217 -11.75 -16.33 -16.09
N LEU A 218 -12.70 -17.07 -16.68
CA LEU A 218 -12.68 -17.56 -18.06
C LEU A 218 -14.02 -18.24 -18.39
N ALA A 219 -15.11 -17.52 -18.24
CA ALA A 219 -16.35 -17.83 -18.94
C ALA A 219 -16.48 -16.83 -20.10
N VAL A 220 -15.62 -16.98 -21.11
CA VAL A 220 -15.92 -16.48 -22.46
C VAL A 220 -17.07 -17.36 -22.96
N LYS A 221 -18.30 -16.95 -22.68
CA LYS A 221 -19.47 -17.57 -23.29
C LYS A 221 -19.49 -17.10 -24.74
N ARG A 222 -18.88 -17.91 -25.61
CA ARG A 222 -19.02 -17.80 -27.06
C ARG A 222 -20.49 -18.04 -27.37
N GLY A 223 -21.28 -16.98 -27.42
CA GLY A 223 -22.63 -17.01 -27.94
C GLY A 223 -22.53 -17.21 -29.45
N ASP A 224 -22.86 -18.41 -29.91
CA ASP A 224 -23.16 -18.65 -31.31
C ASP A 224 -24.32 -17.72 -31.70
N CYS A 225 -24.08 -16.82 -32.67
CA CYS A 225 -25.14 -16.14 -33.37
C CYS A 225 -25.85 -17.17 -34.25
N GLY A 226 -26.88 -17.81 -33.71
CA GLY A 226 -27.93 -18.42 -34.52
C GLY A 226 -28.60 -17.33 -35.33
N GLN A 227 -28.51 -17.44 -36.65
CA GLN A 227 -29.30 -16.67 -37.60
C GLN A 227 -30.79 -16.94 -37.33
N ASP A 228 -31.53 -15.93 -36.92
CA ASP A 228 -32.95 -15.86 -37.27
C ASP A 228 -33.15 -14.64 -38.17
N GLY A 229 -33.36 -14.97 -39.44
CA GLY A 229 -33.50 -14.04 -40.54
C GLY A 229 -34.76 -13.19 -40.42
N VAL A 230 -34.61 -12.00 -40.99
CA VAL A 230 -35.65 -11.10 -41.47
C VAL A 230 -36.77 -11.83 -42.22
N GLY A 231 -38.03 -11.51 -41.94
CA GLY A 231 -39.07 -11.47 -42.98
C GLY A 231 -40.45 -12.01 -42.64
N ALA A 232 -41.42 -11.08 -42.72
CA ALA A 232 -42.89 -11.22 -42.87
C ALA A 232 -43.72 -11.63 -41.65
#